data_AF-A0A2D8MJV6-F1
#
_entry.id   AF-A0A2D8MJV6-F1
#
_cell.length_a   1.000
_cell.length_b   1.000
_cell.length_c   1.000
_cell.angle_alpha   90.00
_cell.angle_beta   90.00
_cell.angle_gamma   90.00
#
_symmetry.space_group_name_H-M   'P 1'
#
loop_
_entity.id
_entity.type
_entity.pdbx_description
1 polymer ?
#
loop_
_entity_poly.entity_id
_entity_poly.type
_entity_poly.pdbx_seq_one_letter_code
_entity_poly.pdbx_strand_id
1 'polypeptide(L)'
;MLHYPIGTSGEIIHFEPAVLAHFAQHRQLRFWHREAGGQLFARIDGQRIVVSEATAPRPNDRRGRFFFAPDRACEQAEIDAMFARDLHYIGDWHTHPERRPTPSGRDHKTMSSRVRLSRHRLAGFVLVIVGQLPPPCGLTVIVHDGASGHVLLPHYGNLPTNPA
;
A
#
# COMPACT_ATOMS: atom_id res chain seq x y z
N MET A 1 -1.48 2.71 15.49
CA MET A 1 -0.76 3.33 14.36
C MET A 1 0.46 2.47 14.06
N LEU A 2 0.92 2.45 12.82
CA LEU A 2 2.08 1.67 12.41
C LEU A 2 2.98 2.48 11.47
N HIS A 3 4.29 2.43 11.69
CA HIS A 3 5.26 3.33 11.06
C HIS A 3 6.37 2.56 10.34
N TYR A 4 6.75 3.05 9.16
CA TYR A 4 7.80 2.46 8.32
C TYR A 4 8.74 3.56 7.82
N PRO A 5 9.97 3.67 8.35
CA PRO A 5 10.97 4.61 7.82
C PRO A 5 11.44 4.16 6.43
N ILE A 6 11.70 5.11 5.54
CA ILE A 6 12.17 4.88 4.17
C ILE A 6 13.67 5.17 4.10
N GLY A 7 14.49 4.12 4.21
CA GLY A 7 15.95 4.21 4.06
C GLY A 7 16.57 5.33 4.92
N THR A 8 17.42 6.15 4.31
CA THR A 8 18.11 7.28 4.95
C THR A 8 17.49 8.65 4.62
N SER A 9 16.35 8.68 3.92
CA SER A 9 15.68 9.93 3.49
C SER A 9 15.12 10.74 4.66
N GLY A 10 14.91 10.09 5.81
CA GLY A 10 14.15 10.63 6.93
C GLY A 10 12.63 10.58 6.72
N GLU A 11 12.15 10.17 5.54
CA GLU A 11 10.72 9.99 5.29
C GLU A 11 10.18 8.78 6.06
N ILE A 12 8.96 8.90 6.57
CA ILE A 12 8.28 7.85 7.33
C ILE A 12 6.86 7.71 6.79
N ILE A 13 6.46 6.46 6.53
CA ILE A 13 5.08 6.10 6.20
C ILE A 13 4.33 5.79 7.49
N HIS A 14 3.19 6.43 7.69
CA HIS A 14 2.31 6.26 8.84
C HIS A 14 0.98 5.69 8.36
N PHE A 15 0.62 4.48 8.76
CA PHE A 15 -0.70 3.92 8.50
C PHE A 15 -1.66 4.30 9.62
N GLU A 16 -2.75 4.96 9.27
CA GLU A 16 -3.82 5.28 10.20
C GLU A 16 -4.57 4.01 10.66
N PRO A 17 -5.16 4.00 11.87
CA PRO A 17 -5.89 2.85 12.38
C PRO A 17 -7.01 2.38 11.45
N ALA A 18 -7.71 3.30 10.77
CA ALA A 18 -8.77 2.97 9.82
C ALA A 18 -8.24 2.16 8.63
N VAL A 19 -7.08 2.53 8.09
CA VAL A 19 -6.41 1.78 7.00
C VAL A 19 -5.97 0.39 7.47
N LEU A 20 -5.42 0.28 8.68
CA LEU A 20 -5.04 -1.02 9.25
C LEU A 20 -6.26 -1.92 9.50
N ALA A 21 -7.38 -1.36 9.97
CA ALA A 21 -8.64 -2.07 10.11
C ALA A 21 -9.19 -2.51 8.74
N HIS A 22 -9.07 -1.64 7.72
CA HIS A 22 -9.44 -1.95 6.33
C HIS A 22 -8.64 -3.11 5.75
N PHE A 23 -7.34 -3.19 6.04
CA PHE A 23 -6.54 -4.36 5.68
C PHE A 23 -6.99 -5.61 6.45
N ALA A 24 -7.23 -5.48 7.75
CA ALA A 24 -7.60 -6.60 8.61
C ALA A 24 -8.91 -7.29 8.18
N GLN A 25 -9.90 -6.52 7.71
CA GLN A 25 -11.19 -7.05 7.23
C GLN A 25 -11.09 -7.79 5.89
N HIS A 26 -10.11 -7.46 5.05
CA HIS A 26 -9.99 -8.02 3.70
C HIS A 26 -9.11 -9.28 3.61
N ARG A 27 -8.50 -9.72 4.73
CA ARG A 27 -7.57 -10.86 4.74
C ARG A 27 -8.15 -12.15 4.15
N GLN A 28 -7.33 -12.87 3.40
CA GLN A 28 -7.67 -14.17 2.82
C GLN A 28 -7.54 -15.33 3.84
N LEU A 29 -8.44 -15.36 4.81
CA LEU A 29 -8.42 -16.34 5.92
C LEU A 29 -9.02 -17.71 5.55
N ARG A 30 -9.87 -17.78 4.52
CA ARG A 30 -10.54 -19.01 4.09
C ARG A 30 -10.14 -19.38 2.67
N PHE A 31 -10.30 -20.66 2.33
CA PHE A 31 -9.83 -21.17 1.04
C PHE A 31 -10.59 -20.59 -0.17
N TRP A 32 -11.81 -20.09 0.05
CA TRP A 32 -12.64 -19.44 -0.96
C TRP A 32 -12.46 -17.92 -1.01
N HIS A 33 -11.70 -17.32 -0.10
CA HIS A 33 -11.44 -15.88 -0.15
C HIS A 33 -10.57 -15.55 -1.37
N ARG A 34 -11.08 -14.66 -2.21
CA ARG A 34 -10.36 -14.10 -3.35
C ARG A 34 -9.41 -13.00 -2.87
N GLU A 35 -8.36 -12.78 -3.62
CA GLU A 35 -7.45 -11.66 -3.47
C GLU A 35 -8.26 -10.36 -3.48
N ALA A 36 -8.12 -9.54 -2.45
CA ALA A 36 -8.63 -8.18 -2.40
C ALA A 36 -7.47 -7.21 -2.66
N GLY A 37 -7.79 -6.04 -3.19
CA GLY A 37 -6.81 -5.00 -3.40
C GLY A 37 -7.48 -3.68 -3.72
N GLY A 38 -6.68 -2.64 -3.81
CA GLY A 38 -7.10 -1.27 -4.06
C GLY A 38 -5.92 -0.31 -4.02
N GLN A 39 -6.23 0.97 -3.99
CA GLN A 39 -5.26 2.05 -4.03
C GLN A 39 -5.03 2.62 -2.63
N LEU A 40 -3.85 3.18 -2.41
CA LEU A 40 -3.44 3.84 -1.18
C LEU A 40 -3.32 5.33 -1.41
N PHE A 41 -3.91 6.08 -0.49
CA PHE A 41 -3.93 7.54 -0.53
C PHE A 41 -3.39 8.12 0.77
N ALA A 42 -2.59 9.17 0.63
CA ALA A 42 -1.93 9.79 1.76
C ALA A 42 -1.94 11.32 1.69
N ARG A 43 -1.92 11.93 2.88
CA ARG A 43 -1.47 13.31 3.06
C ARG A 43 0.04 13.29 3.21
N ILE A 44 0.72 14.20 2.51
CA ILE A 44 2.19 14.28 2.52
C ILE A 44 2.57 15.64 3.11
N ASP A 45 3.22 15.63 4.27
CA ASP A 45 3.68 16.82 4.97
C ASP A 45 5.18 16.67 5.29
N GLY A 46 6.02 17.28 4.45
CA GLY A 46 7.46 17.14 4.52
C GLY A 46 7.90 15.67 4.46
N GLN A 47 8.51 15.20 5.55
CA GLN A 47 8.98 13.82 5.69
C GLN A 47 7.89 12.83 6.15
N ARG A 48 6.67 13.31 6.40
CA ARG A 48 5.59 12.49 6.95
C ARG A 48 4.59 12.12 5.86
N ILE A 49 4.51 10.84 5.54
CA ILE A 49 3.53 10.29 4.60
C ILE A 49 2.43 9.59 5.41
N VAL A 50 1.28 10.25 5.61
CA VAL A 50 0.16 9.71 6.39
C VAL A 50 -0.84 9.03 5.47
N VAL A 51 -0.81 7.70 5.44
CA VAL A 51 -1.77 6.87 4.70
C VAL A 51 -3.08 6.81 5.46
N SER A 52 -4.05 7.58 5.00
CA SER A 52 -5.35 7.77 5.65
C SER A 52 -6.48 7.03 4.95
N GLU A 53 -6.36 6.75 3.65
CA GLU A 53 -7.39 6.04 2.89
C GLU A 53 -6.79 4.89 2.09
N ALA A 54 -7.52 3.77 2.07
CA ALA A 54 -7.27 2.62 1.22
C ALA A 54 -8.58 2.20 0.59
N THR A 55 -8.63 2.11 -0.74
CA THR A 55 -9.89 1.78 -1.41
C THR A 55 -10.20 0.30 -1.30
N ALA A 56 -11.49 -0.05 -1.35
CA ALA A 56 -11.96 -1.42 -1.34
C ALA A 56 -11.84 -2.05 -2.75
N PRO A 57 -11.77 -3.38 -2.86
CA PRO A 57 -11.92 -4.02 -4.16
C PRO A 57 -13.30 -3.73 -4.75
N ARG A 58 -13.34 -3.44 -6.04
CA ARG A 58 -14.52 -2.99 -6.78
C ARG A 58 -15.25 -4.16 -7.41
N PRO A 59 -16.55 -4.02 -7.73
CA PRO A 59 -17.31 -5.06 -8.42
C PRO A 59 -16.72 -5.47 -9.78
N ASN A 60 -16.14 -4.50 -10.51
CA ASN A 60 -15.55 -4.74 -11.84
C ASN A 60 -14.14 -5.33 -11.78
N ASP A 61 -13.52 -5.41 -10.60
CA ASP A 61 -12.19 -5.99 -10.47
C ASP A 61 -12.26 -7.50 -10.77
N ARG A 62 -11.32 -7.98 -11.59
CA ARG A 62 -11.17 -9.41 -11.87
C ARG A 62 -10.30 -10.03 -10.80
N ARG A 63 -10.92 -10.88 -9.98
CA ARG A 63 -10.31 -11.40 -8.75
C ARG A 63 -10.41 -12.92 -8.69
N GLY A 64 -9.30 -13.57 -8.40
CA GLY A 64 -9.22 -14.97 -8.00
C GLY A 64 -8.47 -15.10 -6.69
N ARG A 65 -8.18 -16.33 -6.24
CA ARG A 65 -7.45 -16.52 -4.98
C ARG A 65 -5.99 -16.03 -5.03
N PHE A 66 -5.36 -16.11 -6.21
CA PHE A 66 -3.96 -15.78 -6.43
C PHE A 66 -3.79 -14.74 -7.56
N PHE A 67 -4.86 -14.02 -7.90
CA PHE A 67 -4.76 -12.91 -8.84
C PHE A 67 -5.75 -11.80 -8.53
N PHE A 68 -5.29 -10.58 -8.76
CA PHE A 68 -6.06 -9.35 -8.74
C PHE A 68 -5.74 -8.52 -9.98
N ALA A 69 -6.77 -8.16 -10.74
CA ALA A 69 -6.67 -7.29 -11.89
C ALA A 69 -7.73 -6.19 -11.76
N PRO A 70 -7.32 -4.97 -11.35
CA PRO A 70 -8.24 -3.88 -11.09
C PRO A 70 -8.75 -3.21 -12.37
N ASP A 71 -9.94 -2.62 -12.26
CA ASP A 71 -10.52 -1.73 -13.27
C ASP A 71 -9.77 -0.38 -13.30
N ARG A 72 -9.03 -0.15 -14.39
CA ARG A 72 -8.13 1.00 -14.51
C ARG A 72 -8.86 2.33 -14.67
N ALA A 73 -10.04 2.32 -15.28
CA ALA A 73 -10.82 3.55 -15.43
C ALA A 73 -11.36 4.01 -14.07
N CYS A 74 -11.83 3.07 -13.26
CA CYS A 74 -12.22 3.35 -11.88
C CYS A 74 -11.03 3.80 -11.02
N GLU A 75 -9.87 3.15 -11.15
CA GLU A 75 -8.65 3.57 -10.43
C GLU A 75 -8.28 5.03 -10.72
N GLN A 76 -8.35 5.46 -11.98
CA GLN A 76 -8.03 6.83 -12.35
C GLN A 76 -9.06 7.83 -11.81
N ALA A 77 -10.35 7.52 -11.91
CA ALA A 77 -11.41 8.38 -11.38
C ALA A 77 -11.28 8.58 -9.86
N GLU A 78 -10.90 7.53 -9.13
CA GLU A 78 -10.63 7.62 -7.70
C GLU A 78 -9.37 8.45 -7.40
N ILE A 79 -8.30 8.33 -8.20
CA ILE A 79 -7.13 9.20 -8.08
C ILE A 79 -7.53 10.66 -8.19
N ASP A 80 -8.30 11.01 -9.22
CA ASP A 80 -8.71 12.40 -9.48
C ASP A 80 -9.61 12.93 -8.34
N ALA A 81 -10.55 12.12 -7.87
CA ALA A 81 -11.45 12.48 -6.77
C ALA A 81 -10.72 12.64 -5.43
N MET A 82 -9.76 11.77 -5.12
CA MET A 82 -8.95 11.85 -3.90
C MET A 82 -8.00 13.04 -3.96
N PHE A 83 -7.40 13.30 -5.12
CA PHE A 83 -6.51 14.45 -5.30
C PHE A 83 -7.24 15.78 -5.08
N ALA A 84 -8.50 15.90 -5.52
CA ALA A 84 -9.35 17.06 -5.23
C ALA A 84 -9.62 17.28 -3.72
N ARG A 85 -9.40 16.25 -2.88
CA ARG A 85 -9.53 16.28 -1.41
C ARG A 85 -8.18 16.38 -0.69
N ASP A 86 -7.11 16.73 -1.41
CA ASP A 86 -5.74 16.82 -0.90
C ASP A 86 -5.21 15.45 -0.39
N LEU A 87 -5.56 14.39 -1.11
CA LEU A 87 -5.08 13.03 -0.87
C LEU A 87 -4.36 12.52 -2.11
N HIS A 88 -3.05 12.29 -1.97
CA HIS A 88 -2.20 11.84 -3.06
C HIS A 88 -2.24 10.32 -3.17
N TYR A 89 -2.40 9.82 -4.39
CA TYR A 89 -2.12 8.43 -4.69
C TYR A 89 -0.63 8.13 -4.46
N ILE A 90 -0.35 7.14 -3.61
CA ILE A 90 1.02 6.74 -3.27
C ILE A 90 1.35 5.31 -3.71
N GLY A 91 0.38 4.54 -4.19
CA GLY A 91 0.56 3.17 -4.62
C GLY A 91 -0.63 2.28 -4.29
N ASP A 92 -0.41 0.99 -4.11
CA ASP A 92 -1.47 -0.02 -4.05
C ASP A 92 -1.33 -0.94 -2.85
N TRP A 93 -2.41 -1.65 -2.56
CA TRP A 93 -2.40 -2.77 -1.64
C TRP A 93 -3.13 -3.97 -2.24
N HIS A 94 -2.75 -5.17 -1.83
CA HIS A 94 -3.52 -6.38 -2.09
C HIS A 94 -3.25 -7.46 -1.05
N THR A 95 -4.04 -8.52 -1.06
CA THR A 95 -3.92 -9.61 -0.09
C THR A 95 -3.21 -10.82 -0.67
N HIS A 96 -2.44 -11.55 0.12
CA HIS A 96 -2.02 -12.91 -0.21
C HIS A 96 -2.64 -13.90 0.79
N PRO A 97 -2.89 -15.16 0.40
CA PRO A 97 -3.32 -16.20 1.31
C PRO A 97 -2.19 -16.73 2.23
N GLU A 98 -0.99 -16.17 2.16
CA GLU A 98 0.14 -16.50 3.01
C GLU A 98 0.00 -15.89 4.41
N ARG A 99 0.55 -16.53 5.45
CA ARG A 99 0.56 -15.97 6.81
C ARG A 99 1.39 -14.68 6.89
N ARG A 100 2.59 -14.71 6.31
CA ARG A 100 3.54 -13.61 6.16
C ARG A 100 3.86 -13.53 4.67
N PRO A 101 3.35 -12.54 3.94
CA PRO A 101 3.36 -12.60 2.49
C PRO A 101 4.69 -12.15 1.91
N THR A 102 5.07 -12.70 0.76
CA THR A 102 6.22 -12.24 -0.03
C THR A 102 5.77 -11.68 -1.38
N PRO A 103 6.39 -10.60 -1.89
CA PRO A 103 6.06 -10.10 -3.21
C PRO A 103 6.42 -11.12 -4.28
N SER A 104 5.52 -11.30 -5.24
CA SER A 104 5.75 -12.12 -6.42
C SER A 104 6.48 -11.34 -7.51
N GLY A 105 7.05 -12.04 -8.48
CA GLY A 105 7.63 -11.40 -9.68
C GLY A 105 6.60 -10.59 -10.48
N ARG A 106 5.30 -10.92 -10.39
CA ARG A 106 4.22 -10.14 -11.00
C ARG A 106 4.01 -8.82 -10.29
N ASP A 107 4.13 -8.81 -8.97
CA ASP A 107 3.97 -7.59 -8.15
C ASP A 107 5.07 -6.58 -8.49
N HIS A 108 6.33 -7.04 -8.59
CA HIS A 108 7.44 -6.20 -9.04
C HIS A 108 7.22 -5.60 -10.43
N LYS A 109 6.81 -6.41 -11.41
CA LYS A 109 6.53 -5.92 -12.76
C LYS A 109 5.39 -4.90 -12.79
N THR A 110 4.34 -5.14 -12.01
CA THR A 110 3.19 -4.24 -11.92
C THR A 110 3.60 -2.91 -11.30
N MET A 111 4.32 -2.92 -10.18
CA MET A 111 4.78 -1.70 -9.52
C MET A 111 5.82 -0.94 -10.35
N SER A 112 6.78 -1.63 -10.99
CA SER A 112 7.71 -1.03 -11.94
C SER A 112 6.97 -0.29 -13.05
N SER A 113 5.95 -0.93 -13.65
CA SER A 113 5.14 -0.31 -14.70
C SER A 113 4.36 0.89 -14.18
N ARG A 114 3.74 0.80 -13.00
CA ARG A 114 2.98 1.90 -12.41
C ARG A 114 3.85 3.13 -12.15
N VAL A 115 5.03 2.96 -11.57
CA VAL A 115 5.97 4.06 -11.33
C VAL A 115 6.42 4.67 -12.66
N ARG A 116 6.90 3.85 -13.60
CA ARG A 116 7.48 4.35 -14.85
C ARG A 116 6.48 4.99 -15.81
N LEU A 117 5.21 4.60 -15.76
CA LEU A 117 4.18 5.06 -16.69
C LEU A 117 3.30 6.18 -16.12
N SER A 118 3.35 6.42 -14.80
CA SER A 118 2.57 7.48 -14.16
C SER A 118 3.32 8.81 -14.19
N ARG A 119 2.59 9.92 -14.23
CA ARG A 119 3.17 11.26 -14.01
C ARG A 119 3.08 11.59 -12.52
N HIS A 120 4.20 11.56 -11.81
CA HIS A 120 4.25 11.84 -10.38
C HIS A 120 5.55 12.54 -9.97
N ARG A 121 5.61 13.01 -8.72
CA ARG A 121 6.80 13.59 -8.09
C ARG A 121 7.38 12.73 -6.96
N LEU A 122 6.77 11.58 -6.69
CA LEU A 122 7.23 10.63 -5.68
C LEU A 122 8.51 9.92 -6.12
N ALA A 123 9.40 9.59 -5.17
CA ALA A 123 10.60 8.80 -5.44
C ALA A 123 10.28 7.33 -5.79
N GLY A 124 9.07 6.87 -5.45
CA GLY A 124 8.58 5.54 -5.75
C GLY A 124 7.14 5.38 -5.27
N PHE A 125 6.55 4.24 -5.57
CA PHE A 125 5.20 3.87 -5.11
C PHE A 125 5.26 2.79 -4.04
N VAL A 126 4.33 2.89 -3.10
CA VAL A 126 4.16 1.96 -2.00
C VAL A 126 3.33 0.77 -2.47
N LEU A 127 3.78 -0.44 -2.19
CA LEU A 127 3.00 -1.66 -2.28
C LEU A 127 2.85 -2.26 -0.88
N VAL A 128 1.60 -2.49 -0.46
CA VAL A 128 1.31 -3.24 0.77
C VAL A 128 0.70 -4.59 0.42
N ILE A 129 1.37 -5.66 0.84
CA ILE A 129 0.82 -7.02 0.75
C ILE A 129 0.34 -7.46 2.11
N VAL A 130 -0.95 -7.80 2.19
CA VAL A 130 -1.65 -8.18 3.42
C VAL A 130 -1.81 -9.71 3.47
N GLY A 131 -1.10 -10.36 4.39
CA GLY A 131 -1.21 -11.77 4.70
C GLY A 131 -2.28 -12.06 5.76
N GLN A 132 -2.29 -13.31 6.24
CA GLN A 132 -3.31 -13.76 7.20
C GLN A 132 -3.06 -13.31 8.63
N LEU A 133 -1.80 -13.09 9.04
CA LEU A 133 -1.50 -12.60 10.39
C LEU A 133 -1.94 -11.14 10.56
N PRO A 134 -2.24 -10.69 11.80
CA PRO A 134 -2.46 -9.28 12.07
C PRO A 134 -1.20 -8.43 11.76
N PRO A 135 -1.37 -7.14 11.43
CA PRO A 135 -0.26 -6.19 11.40
C PRO A 135 0.49 -6.15 12.75
N PRO A 136 1.80 -5.88 12.75
CA PRO A 136 2.64 -5.74 11.55
C PRO A 136 3.08 -7.08 10.95
N CYS A 137 2.96 -8.19 11.68
CA CYS A 137 3.50 -9.50 11.27
C CYS A 137 2.94 -10.03 9.94
N GLY A 138 1.71 -9.68 9.60
CA GLY A 138 1.08 -10.04 8.33
C GLY A 138 1.17 -8.97 7.24
N LEU A 139 1.93 -7.89 7.43
CA LEU A 139 2.12 -6.87 6.41
C LEU A 139 3.53 -6.91 5.84
N THR A 140 3.61 -6.92 4.52
CA THR A 140 4.83 -6.63 3.79
C THR A 140 4.65 -5.29 3.09
N VAL A 141 5.44 -4.30 3.49
CA VAL A 141 5.40 -2.93 2.94
C VAL A 141 6.64 -2.74 2.09
N ILE A 142 6.45 -2.31 0.85
CA ILE A 142 7.51 -2.17 -0.15
C ILE A 142 7.43 -0.77 -0.74
N VAL A 143 8.56 -0.10 -0.95
CA VAL A 143 8.66 1.06 -1.83
C VAL A 143 9.33 0.61 -3.12
N HIS A 144 8.68 0.82 -4.26
CA HIS A 144 9.21 0.49 -5.56
C HIS A 144 9.60 1.77 -6.30
N ASP A 145 10.87 1.92 -6.68
CA ASP A 145 11.41 3.13 -7.35
C ASP A 145 11.27 3.10 -8.89
N GLY A 146 10.75 1.99 -9.41
CA GLY A 146 10.56 1.74 -10.84
C GLY A 146 11.56 0.74 -11.41
N ALA A 147 12.71 0.56 -10.77
CA ALA A 147 13.71 -0.45 -11.07
C ALA A 147 13.68 -1.60 -10.06
N SER A 148 13.59 -1.27 -8.77
CA SER A 148 13.71 -2.21 -7.65
C SER A 148 12.63 -1.96 -6.59
N GLY A 149 12.23 -3.03 -5.90
CA GLY A 149 11.36 -2.97 -4.74
C GLY A 149 12.16 -3.13 -3.45
N HIS A 150 12.01 -2.20 -2.52
CA HIS A 150 12.69 -2.17 -1.23
C HIS A 150 11.70 -2.48 -0.11
N VAL A 151 11.86 -3.63 0.55
CA VAL A 151 10.99 -4.02 1.67
C VAL A 151 11.34 -3.17 2.89
N LEU A 152 10.34 -2.53 3.47
CA LEU A 152 10.48 -1.71 4.68
C LEU A 152 10.22 -2.54 5.93
N LEU A 153 10.99 -2.27 6.98
CA LEU A 153 10.79 -2.87 8.29
C LEU A 153 9.94 -1.94 9.16
N PRO A 154 8.95 -2.47 9.91
CA PRO A 154 8.18 -1.66 10.84
C PRO A 154 9.08 -1.15 11.97
N HIS A 155 8.88 0.12 12.35
CA HIS A 155 9.53 0.69 13.52
C HIS A 155 8.64 0.50 14.75
N TYR A 156 9.18 -0.13 15.79
CA TYR A 156 8.48 -0.49 17.03
C TYR A 156 8.73 0.50 18.19
N GLY A 157 9.09 1.75 17.89
CA GLY A 157 9.36 2.80 18.88
C GLY A 157 8.42 4.01 18.73
N ASN A 158 8.33 4.82 19.79
CA ASN A 158 7.78 6.18 19.67
C ASN A 158 8.67 6.96 18.69
N LEU A 159 8.04 7.69 17.75
CA LEU A 159 8.76 8.63 16.89
C LEU A 159 9.60 9.55 17.79
N PRO A 160 10.86 9.86 17.47
CA PRO A 160 11.55 10.94 18.16
C PRO A 160 10.69 12.20 17.99
N THR A 161 10.17 12.70 19.10
CA THR A 161 9.60 14.05 19.14
C THR A 161 10.75 14.97 18.77
N ASN A 162 10.63 15.65 17.63
CA ASN A 162 11.60 16.66 17.22
C ASN A 162 11.78 17.61 18.43
N PRO A 163 13.00 17.82 18.95
CA PRO A 163 13.18 18.83 19.98
C PRO A 163 12.77 20.18 19.38
N ALA A 164 11.96 20.92 20.15
CA ALA A 164 11.53 22.27 19.85
C ALA A 164 12.73 23.22 19.67
#